data_AF-A2BP28-F1
#
_entry.id   AF-A2BP28-F1
#
_cell.length_a   1.000
_cell.length_b   1.000
_cell.length_c   1.000
_cell.angle_alpha   90.00
_cell.angle_beta   90.00
_cell.angle_gamma   90.00
#
_symmetry.space_group_name_H-M   'P 1'
#
loop_
_entity.id
_entity.type
_entity.pdbx_description
1 polymer ?
#
loop_
_entity_poly.entity_id
_entity_poly.type
_entity_poly.pdbx_seq_one_letter_code
_entity_poly.pdbx_strand_id
1 'polypeptide(L)' 'MKFISENKISEELVNSFDEEMTLELAKRLEEDDYNTPFDGLKDWHLLRALAINRPELTTNYTHLLDQEPFDEN' A
#
# COMPACT_ATOMS: atom_id res chain seq x y z
N MET A 1 -14.01 13.13 -21.33
CA MET A 1 -14.18 12.37 -20.07
C MET A 1 -13.12 12.82 -19.08
N LYS A 2 -13.50 13.56 -18.02
CA LYS A 2 -12.63 13.72 -16.85
C LYS A 2 -12.75 12.43 -16.05
N PHE A 3 -11.73 11.57 -16.12
CA PHE A 3 -11.56 10.51 -15.13
C PHE A 3 -11.23 11.21 -13.82
N ILE A 4 -12.27 11.51 -13.03
CA ILE A 4 -12.12 11.88 -11.63
C ILE A 4 -11.54 10.66 -10.94
N SER A 5 -10.23 10.67 -10.75
CA SER A 5 -9.51 9.72 -9.93
C SER A 5 -9.90 9.98 -8.47
N GLU A 6 -11.04 9.45 -8.04
CA GLU A 6 -11.56 9.56 -6.66
C GLU A 6 -10.75 8.74 -5.63
N ASN A 7 -9.68 8.08 -6.06
CA ASN A 7 -8.79 7.29 -5.21
C ASN A 7 -7.32 7.77 -5.27
N LYS A 8 -7.10 9.08 -5.51
CA LYS A 8 -5.75 9.65 -5.44
C LYS A 8 -5.34 9.77 -3.99
N ILE A 9 -4.37 8.95 -3.60
CA ILE A 9 -3.63 9.14 -2.37
C ILE A 9 -2.89 10.48 -2.49
N SER A 10 -3.23 11.41 -1.60
CA SER A 10 -2.64 12.75 -1.60
C SER A 10 -1.18 12.69 -1.16
N GLU A 11 -0.36 13.55 -1.76
CA GLU A 11 1.05 13.70 -1.38
C GLU A 11 1.20 14.11 0.09
N GLU A 12 0.29 14.93 0.63
CA GLU A 12 0.25 15.29 2.05
C GLU A 12 0.07 14.06 2.96
N LEU A 13 -0.78 13.11 2.56
CA LEU A 13 -0.99 11.88 3.31
C LEU A 13 0.28 11.04 3.32
N VAL A 14 0.90 10.82 2.16
CA VAL A 14 2.18 10.07 2.04
C VAL A 14 3.29 10.73 2.88
N ASN A 15 3.38 12.06 2.88
CA ASN A 15 4.37 12.77 3.67
C ASN A 15 4.11 12.71 5.18
N SER A 16 2.88 12.45 5.58
CA SER A 16 2.51 12.29 7.00
C SER A 16 2.94 10.94 7.57
N PHE A 17 3.27 9.96 6.73
CA PHE A 17 3.73 8.63 7.17
C PHE A 17 5.17 8.67 7.68
N ASP A 18 5.39 7.94 8.75
CA ASP A 18 6.70 7.59 9.31
C ASP A 18 6.92 6.07 9.28
N GLU A 19 8.03 5.61 9.87
CA GLU A 19 8.42 4.21 9.92
C GLU A 19 7.43 3.33 10.69
N GLU A 20 6.88 3.82 11.81
CA GLU A 20 5.92 3.07 12.64
C GLU A 20 4.59 2.92 11.91
N MET A 21 4.07 4.00 11.34
CA MET A 21 2.84 3.96 10.54
C MET A 21 2.98 3.05 9.32
N THR A 22 4.15 3.04 8.69
CA THR A 22 4.43 2.18 7.53
C THR A 22 4.55 0.71 7.95
N LEU A 23 5.15 0.43 9.11
CA LEU A 23 5.21 -0.92 9.69
C LEU A 23 3.80 -1.44 10.01
N GLU A 24 2.94 -0.63 10.63
CA GLU A 24 1.56 -1.03 10.91
C GLU A 24 0.77 -1.29 9.62
N LEU A 25 0.98 -0.47 8.59
CA LEU A 25 0.37 -0.67 7.27
C LEU A 25 0.83 -2.00 6.64
N ALA A 26 2.13 -2.27 6.62
CA ALA A 26 2.68 -3.51 6.09
C ALA A 26 2.15 -4.73 6.84
N LYS A 27 2.09 -4.65 8.18
CA LYS A 27 1.55 -5.73 9.01
C LYS A 27 0.08 -6.05 8.67
N ARG A 28 -0.77 -5.04 8.46
CA ARG A 28 -2.17 -5.28 8.07
C ARG A 28 -2.27 -5.99 6.71
N LEU A 29 -1.40 -5.62 5.77
CA LEU A 29 -1.33 -6.27 4.46
C LEU A 29 -0.83 -7.71 4.55
N GLU A 30 0.11 -8.00 5.45
CA GLU A 30 0.61 -9.35 5.71
C GLU A 30 -0.43 -10.24 6.41
N GLU A 31 -1.16 -9.69 7.39
CA GLU A 31 -2.22 -10.41 8.10
C GLU A 31 -3.42 -10.70 7.18
N ASP A 32 -3.63 -9.87 6.15
CA ASP A 32 -4.76 -9.92 5.19
C ASP A 32 -6.15 -10.04 5.87
N ASP A 33 -6.25 -9.65 7.15
CA ASP A 33 -7.46 -9.75 7.98
C ASP A 33 -8.39 -8.55 7.74
N TYR A 34 -8.70 -8.30 6.48
CA TYR A 34 -9.58 -7.20 6.07
C TYR A 34 -11.04 -7.64 6.06
N ASN A 35 -11.92 -6.74 6.52
CA ASN A 35 -13.37 -6.95 6.44
C ASN A 35 -13.86 -7.14 4.98
N THR A 36 -13.21 -6.45 4.04
CA THR A 36 -13.50 -6.56 2.61
C THR A 36 -12.20 -6.56 1.80
N PRO A 37 -12.17 -7.22 0.63
CA PRO A 37 -10.99 -7.20 -0.24
C PRO A 37 -10.63 -5.79 -0.75
N PHE A 38 -11.60 -4.85 -0.77
CA PHE A 38 -11.34 -3.47 -1.16
C PHE A 38 -10.54 -2.70 -0.11
N ASP A 39 -10.63 -3.09 1.17
CA ASP A 39 -9.85 -2.44 2.23
C ASP A 39 -8.37 -2.84 2.14
N GLY A 40 -8.08 -4.12 1.88
CA GLY A 40 -6.73 -4.58 1.57
C GLY A 40 -6.16 -3.88 0.32
N LEU A 41 -6.98 -3.72 -0.73
CA LEU A 41 -6.55 -3.01 -1.94
C LEU A 41 -6.21 -1.52 -1.68
N LYS A 42 -6.93 -0.85 -0.78
CA LYS A 42 -6.62 0.54 -0.39
C LYS A 42 -5.27 0.63 0.32
N ASP A 43 -5.03 -0.24 1.30
CA ASP A 43 -3.77 -0.29 2.03
C ASP A 43 -2.61 -0.65 1.09
N TRP A 44 -2.84 -1.56 0.14
CA TRP A 44 -1.85 -1.92 -0.88
C TRP A 44 -1.51 -0.72 -1.78
N HIS A 45 -2.52 0.02 -2.23
CA HIS A 45 -2.30 1.25 -2.99
C HIS A 45 -1.55 2.31 -2.18
N LEU A 46 -1.77 2.39 -0.87
CA LEU A 46 -1.06 3.30 0.03
C LEU A 46 0.40 2.91 0.19
N LEU A 47 0.69 1.63 0.41
CA LEU A 47 2.07 1.14 0.45
C LEU A 47 2.78 1.40 -0.88
N ARG A 48 2.07 1.24 -2.01
CA ARG A 48 2.62 1.54 -3.34
C ARG A 48 2.91 3.03 -3.53
N ALA A 49 2.04 3.91 -3.04
CA ALA A 49 2.27 5.35 -3.08
C ALA A 49 3.48 5.75 -2.21
N LEU A 50 3.65 5.12 -1.04
CA LEU A 50 4.84 5.28 -0.20
C LEU A 50 6.09 4.80 -0.94
N ALA A 51 6.05 3.65 -1.62
CA ALA A 51 7.23 3.15 -2.36
C ALA A 51 7.67 4.05 -3.52
N ILE A 52 6.73 4.75 -4.17
CA ILE A 52 7.04 5.69 -5.26
C ILE A 52 7.65 6.99 -4.73
N ASN A 53 7.10 7.53 -3.64
CA ASN A 53 7.46 8.87 -3.17
C ASN A 53 8.50 8.87 -2.03
N ARG A 54 8.51 7.82 -1.21
CA ARG A 54 9.33 7.62 -0.01
C ARG A 54 9.83 6.17 0.09
N PRO A 55 10.63 5.70 -0.89
CA PRO A 55 11.10 4.32 -0.96
C PRO A 55 11.86 3.87 0.29
N GLU A 56 12.46 4.80 1.03
CA GLU A 56 13.15 4.52 2.30
C GLU A 56 12.24 3.87 3.35
N LEU A 57 10.94 4.20 3.38
CA LEU A 57 9.97 3.64 4.33
C LEU A 57 9.49 2.24 3.94
N THR A 58 9.64 1.86 2.67
CA THR A 58 9.03 0.63 2.11
C THR A 58 10.04 -0.42 1.66
N THR A 59 11.34 -0.14 1.83
CA THR A 59 12.42 -1.04 1.40
C THR A 59 12.27 -2.45 1.96
N ASN A 60 11.86 -2.60 3.23
CA ASN A 60 11.65 -3.91 3.86
C ASN A 60 10.34 -4.61 3.42
N TYR A 61 9.39 -3.87 2.86
CA TYR A 61 8.03 -4.33 2.55
C TYR A 61 7.76 -4.43 1.05
N THR A 62 8.79 -4.30 0.22
CA THR A 62 8.64 -4.33 -1.26
C THR A 62 8.05 -5.65 -1.75
N HIS A 63 8.28 -6.75 -1.04
CA HIS A 63 7.68 -8.06 -1.32
C HIS A 63 6.14 -8.06 -1.26
N LEU A 64 5.51 -7.15 -0.51
CA LEU A 64 4.06 -7.00 -0.46
C LEU A 64 3.51 -6.30 -1.71
N LEU A 65 4.33 -5.50 -2.38
CA LEU A 65 4.00 -4.81 -3.63
C LEU A 65 4.21 -5.70 -4.85
N ASP A 66 5.18 -6.59 -4.76
CA ASP A 66 5.49 -7.60 -5.78
C ASP A 66 4.60 -8.82 -5.59
N GLN A 67 3.30 -8.64 -5.82
CA GLN A 67 2.38 -9.78 -5.92
C GLN A 67 2.70 -10.52 -7.23
N GLU A 68 3.59 -11.52 -7.15
CA GLU A 68 3.77 -12.46 -8.25
C GLU A 68 2.40 -13.05 -8.63
N PRO A 69 2.13 -13.30 -9.93
CA PRO A 69 0.94 -14.04 -10.30
C PRO A 69 0.94 -15.37 -9.53
N PHE A 70 -0.14 -15.67 -8.82
CA PHE A 70 -0.30 -16.95 -8.13
C PHE A 70 0.05 -18.09 -9.10
N ASP A 71 1.12 -18.83 -8.81
CA ASP A 71 1.45 -20.06 -9.52
C ASP A 71 0.47 -21.13 -9.00
N GLU A 72 -0.71 -21.22 -9.63
CA GLU A 72 -1.64 -22.35 -9.43
C GLU A 72 -0.95 -23.63 -9.95
N ASN A 73 -0.57 -24.54 -9.04
CA ASN A 73 -0.25 -25.93 -9.38
C ASN A 73 -1.43 -26.86 -9.09
#